data_AF-A0A1Q9V5R6-F1
#
_entry.id   AF-A0A1Q9V5R6-F1
#
_cell.length_a   1.000
_cell.length_b   1.000
_cell.length_c   1.000
_cell.angle_alpha   90.00
_cell.angle_beta   90.00
_cell.angle_gamma   90.00
#
_symmetry.space_group_name_H-M   'P 1'
#
loop_
_entity.id
_entity.type
_entity.pdbx_description
1 polymer ?
#
loop_
_entity_poly.entity_id
_entity_poly.type
_entity_poly.pdbx_seq_one_letter_code
_entity_poly.pdbx_strand_id
1 'polypeptide(L)'
;MVEKVDPGGRVERARKAEADRKVVVEHGDHVQSELIVSTRSEVVSACYSRVDAMARQLRKKGESRTLEQLRTDVAVDLLLGNDPGAQVPQAAAMVYLHMPVDTALSYSETGVELDGYGPIPGTLGREIMTNPQSVLRKVICDPATGDPVDLGRSRYRPTTTLREAIRVRDRECTIPWCRRPARHCDTDHVQEWVRDHGPTSLANLAARCRRHHRMKNTPGWTTRHDPTHGTTTVTTPLGRTHTGRRTSILTPKIPPKPPQSTDPNAPPPF
;
A
#
# COMPACT_ATOMS: atom_id res chain seq x y z
N MET A 1 15.68 -33.97 16.56
CA MET A 1 17.04 -34.15 17.14
C MET A 1 17.38 -33.12 18.22
N VAL A 2 16.95 -31.85 18.09
CA VAL A 2 17.07 -30.82 19.15
C VAL A 2 16.07 -31.01 20.32
N GLU A 3 14.96 -31.72 20.09
CA GLU A 3 13.86 -31.88 21.06
C GLU A 3 14.18 -32.63 22.35
N LYS A 4 15.15 -33.56 22.34
CA LYS A 4 15.50 -34.36 23.52
C LYS A 4 16.48 -33.66 24.47
N VAL A 5 17.09 -32.55 24.04
CA VAL A 5 18.25 -31.95 24.72
C VAL A 5 17.87 -30.75 25.60
N ASP A 6 16.76 -30.04 25.30
CA ASP A 6 16.32 -28.87 26.07
C ASP A 6 14.78 -28.72 26.09
N PRO A 7 14.08 -29.43 27.01
CA PRO A 7 12.64 -29.30 27.18
C PRO A 7 12.22 -27.93 27.74
N GLY A 8 13.06 -27.30 28.57
CA GLY A 8 12.77 -26.01 29.20
C GLY A 8 12.79 -24.84 28.22
N GLY A 9 13.81 -24.77 27.37
CA GLY A 9 13.85 -23.76 26.31
C GLY A 9 12.82 -23.99 25.22
N ARG A 10 12.22 -25.19 25.09
CA ARG A 10 11.05 -25.38 24.20
C ARG A 10 9.84 -24.60 24.70
N VAL A 11 9.53 -24.69 26.01
CA VAL A 11 8.41 -23.96 26.60
C VAL A 11 8.62 -22.45 26.45
N GLU A 12 9.84 -21.98 26.68
CA GLU A 12 10.18 -20.57 26.53
C GLU A 12 10.10 -20.08 25.07
N ARG A 13 10.61 -20.87 24.10
CA ARG A 13 10.47 -20.58 22.67
C ARG A 13 9.00 -20.57 22.24
N ALA A 14 8.17 -21.46 22.76
CA ALA A 14 6.73 -21.49 22.47
C ALA A 14 6.01 -20.25 23.04
N ARG A 15 6.33 -19.83 24.28
CA ARG A 15 5.80 -18.59 24.88
C ARG A 15 6.20 -17.35 24.09
N LYS A 16 7.46 -17.27 23.68
CA LYS A 16 7.94 -16.16 22.85
C LYS A 16 7.23 -16.13 21.49
N ALA A 17 7.10 -17.28 20.82
CA ALA A 17 6.37 -17.38 19.55
C ALA A 17 4.89 -16.97 19.69
N GLU A 18 4.25 -17.27 20.81
CA GLU A 18 2.89 -16.82 21.12
C GLU A 18 2.83 -15.30 21.27
N ALA A 19 3.82 -14.67 21.90
CA ALA A 19 3.88 -13.20 22.00
C ALA A 19 4.14 -12.52 20.64
N ASP A 20 4.89 -13.19 19.76
CA ASP A 20 5.29 -12.69 18.43
C ASP A 20 4.26 -13.01 17.32
N ARG A 21 3.09 -13.56 17.69
CA ARG A 21 2.02 -13.89 16.75
C ARG A 21 1.58 -12.66 15.93
N LYS A 22 1.39 -12.86 14.62
CA LYS A 22 1.22 -11.76 13.67
C LYS A 22 0.48 -12.19 12.41
N VAL A 23 -0.03 -11.20 11.69
CA VAL A 23 -0.55 -11.34 10.33
C VAL A 23 0.30 -10.47 9.42
N VAL A 24 0.80 -11.06 8.33
CA VAL A 24 1.69 -10.41 7.37
C VAL A 24 1.09 -10.57 5.97
N VAL A 25 1.24 -9.54 5.13
CA VAL A 25 0.97 -9.64 3.70
C VAL A 25 2.30 -9.58 2.98
N GLU A 26 2.56 -10.56 2.12
CA GLU A 26 3.74 -10.61 1.24
C GLU A 26 3.27 -10.53 -0.21
N HIS A 27 3.75 -9.54 -0.94
CA HIS A 27 3.37 -9.33 -2.33
C HIS A 27 4.35 -10.09 -3.24
N GLY A 28 3.82 -11.00 -4.06
CA GLY A 28 4.57 -11.77 -5.05
C GLY A 28 4.36 -11.22 -6.46
N ASP A 29 4.73 -12.02 -7.45
CA ASP A 29 4.53 -11.70 -8.87
C ASP A 29 3.10 -12.05 -9.35
N HIS A 30 2.77 -11.65 -10.58
CA HIS A 30 1.52 -12.04 -11.27
C HIS A 30 0.22 -11.68 -10.55
N VAL A 31 0.21 -10.57 -9.80
CA VAL A 31 -0.94 -10.10 -9.02
C VAL A 31 -1.35 -11.11 -7.94
N GLN A 32 -0.37 -11.85 -7.44
CA GLN A 32 -0.55 -12.76 -6.32
C GLN A 32 0.07 -12.18 -5.05
N SER A 33 -0.56 -12.44 -3.92
CA SER A 33 -0.08 -12.03 -2.62
C SER A 33 -0.46 -13.07 -1.59
N GLU A 34 0.40 -13.26 -0.61
CA GLU A 34 0.22 -14.21 0.47
C GLU A 34 -0.22 -13.46 1.73
N LEU A 35 -1.26 -13.98 2.39
CA LEU A 35 -1.64 -13.56 3.73
C LEU A 35 -1.16 -14.63 4.71
N ILE A 36 -0.11 -14.32 5.45
CA ILE A 36 0.55 -15.26 6.36
C ILE A 36 0.08 -14.97 7.79
N VAL A 37 -0.56 -15.96 8.40
CA VAL A 37 -0.97 -15.92 9.81
C VAL A 37 -0.02 -16.81 10.62
N SER A 38 0.74 -16.21 11.53
CA SER A 38 1.64 -16.91 12.45
C SER A 38 1.02 -16.98 13.84
N THR A 39 0.62 -18.18 14.28
CA THR A 39 0.05 -18.48 15.60
C THR A 39 0.36 -19.94 15.98
N ARG A 40 -0.23 -20.46 17.06
CA ARG A 40 -0.04 -21.84 17.52
C ARG A 40 -0.41 -22.86 16.45
N SER A 41 0.41 -23.92 16.34
CA SER A 41 0.26 -24.94 15.30
C SER A 41 -1.11 -25.62 15.33
N GLU A 42 -1.63 -25.94 16.51
CA GLU A 42 -2.96 -26.56 16.67
C GLU A 42 -4.09 -25.66 16.18
N VAL A 43 -3.94 -24.33 16.32
CA VAL A 43 -4.93 -23.36 15.84
C VAL A 43 -4.89 -23.27 14.32
N VAL A 44 -3.70 -23.18 13.72
CA VAL A 44 -3.54 -23.17 12.25
C VAL A 44 -4.05 -24.47 11.64
N SER A 45 -3.75 -25.63 12.24
CA SER A 45 -4.27 -26.92 11.82
C SER A 45 -5.80 -26.96 11.87
N ALA A 46 -6.41 -26.47 12.95
CA ALA A 46 -7.88 -26.39 13.06
C ALA A 46 -8.49 -25.46 11.99
N CYS A 47 -7.88 -24.30 11.72
CA CYS A 47 -8.29 -23.40 10.65
C CYS A 47 -8.25 -24.09 9.28
N TYR A 48 -7.13 -24.75 8.96
CA TYR A 48 -6.97 -25.49 7.70
C TYR A 48 -7.98 -26.62 7.57
N SER A 49 -8.20 -27.41 8.62
CA SER A 49 -9.20 -28.49 8.62
C SER A 49 -10.62 -27.98 8.36
N ARG A 50 -11.01 -26.82 8.91
CA ARG A 50 -12.31 -26.20 8.62
C ARG A 50 -12.43 -25.81 7.14
N VAL A 51 -11.41 -25.14 6.60
CA VAL A 51 -11.37 -24.72 5.18
C VAL A 51 -11.44 -25.94 4.26
N ASP A 52 -10.66 -26.98 4.53
CA ASP A 52 -10.64 -28.22 3.74
C ASP A 52 -12.02 -28.93 3.75
N ALA A 53 -12.68 -28.99 4.92
CA ALA A 53 -13.99 -29.60 5.03
C ALA A 53 -15.05 -28.86 4.19
N MET A 54 -15.07 -27.52 4.26
CA MET A 54 -15.97 -26.68 3.47
C MET A 54 -15.70 -26.80 1.96
N ALA A 55 -14.43 -26.74 1.55
CA ALA A 55 -14.04 -26.91 0.14
C ALA A 55 -14.45 -28.28 -0.42
N ARG A 56 -14.25 -29.36 0.35
CA ARG A 56 -14.71 -30.71 -0.02
C ARG A 56 -16.22 -30.81 -0.14
N GLN A 57 -16.96 -30.11 0.72
CA GLN A 57 -18.42 -30.08 0.65
C GLN A 57 -18.89 -29.39 -0.64
N LEU A 58 -18.27 -28.29 -1.04
CA LEU A 58 -18.54 -27.63 -2.33
C LEU A 58 -18.24 -28.55 -3.50
N ARG A 59 -17.09 -29.23 -3.49
CA ARG A 59 -16.71 -30.20 -4.52
C ARG A 59 -17.72 -31.34 -4.64
N LYS A 60 -18.24 -31.85 -3.52
CA LYS A 60 -19.32 -32.86 -3.50
C LYS A 60 -20.63 -32.36 -4.09
N LYS A 61 -20.91 -31.06 -4.01
CA LYS A 61 -22.10 -30.40 -4.61
C LYS A 61 -21.97 -30.14 -6.11
N GLY A 62 -20.89 -30.60 -6.76
CA GLY A 62 -20.72 -30.53 -8.22
C GLY A 62 -19.87 -29.35 -8.71
N GLU A 63 -19.20 -28.62 -7.82
CA GLU A 63 -18.26 -27.56 -8.21
C GLU A 63 -17.10 -28.10 -9.04
N SER A 64 -16.77 -27.45 -10.16
CA SER A 64 -15.79 -27.93 -11.15
C SER A 64 -14.34 -27.49 -10.87
N ARG A 65 -14.14 -26.45 -10.05
CA ARG A 65 -12.84 -25.95 -9.59
C ARG A 65 -12.03 -26.99 -8.81
N THR A 66 -10.69 -26.86 -8.81
CA THR A 66 -9.81 -27.76 -8.05
C THR A 66 -10.02 -27.57 -6.54
N LEU A 67 -9.63 -28.58 -5.73
CA LEU A 67 -9.73 -28.45 -4.28
C LEU A 67 -8.90 -27.28 -3.74
N GLU A 68 -7.73 -26.99 -4.31
CA GLU A 68 -6.93 -25.84 -3.88
C GLU A 68 -7.60 -24.51 -4.20
N GLN A 69 -8.20 -24.37 -5.39
CA GLN A 69 -8.98 -23.17 -5.73
C GLN A 69 -10.14 -22.99 -4.73
N LEU A 70 -10.88 -24.06 -4.44
CA LEU A 70 -11.99 -24.01 -3.50
C LEU A 70 -11.54 -23.68 -2.06
N ARG A 71 -10.38 -24.20 -1.60
CA ARG A 71 -9.84 -23.85 -0.28
C ARG A 71 -9.46 -22.38 -0.21
N THR A 72 -8.84 -21.85 -1.25
CA THR A 72 -8.51 -20.43 -1.35
C THR A 72 -9.78 -19.57 -1.30
N ASP A 73 -10.78 -19.88 -2.11
CA ASP A 73 -12.04 -19.14 -2.17
C ASP A 73 -12.77 -19.16 -0.82
N VAL A 74 -12.88 -20.34 -0.20
CA VAL A 74 -13.46 -20.49 1.14
C VAL A 74 -12.70 -19.69 2.19
N ALA A 75 -11.37 -19.75 2.18
CA ALA A 75 -10.55 -19.01 3.15
C ALA A 75 -10.75 -17.49 3.00
N VAL A 76 -10.81 -16.99 1.76
CA VAL A 76 -11.07 -15.58 1.46
C VAL A 76 -12.48 -15.17 1.91
N ASP A 77 -13.50 -15.96 1.61
CA ASP A 77 -14.88 -15.68 2.01
C ASP A 77 -15.02 -15.62 3.54
N LEU A 78 -14.40 -16.55 4.27
CA LEU A 78 -14.40 -16.53 5.73
C LEU A 78 -13.73 -15.26 6.29
N LEU A 79 -12.62 -14.81 5.69
CA LEU A 79 -11.90 -13.61 6.12
C LEU A 79 -12.65 -12.31 5.78
N LEU A 80 -13.35 -12.28 4.65
CA LEU A 80 -14.18 -11.15 4.24
C LEU A 80 -15.55 -11.12 4.93
N GLY A 81 -15.87 -12.17 5.71
CA GLY A 81 -17.13 -12.25 6.45
C GLY A 81 -18.32 -12.75 5.63
N ASN A 82 -18.07 -13.41 4.51
CA ASN A 82 -19.08 -14.01 3.64
C ASN A 82 -19.48 -15.44 4.08
N ASP A 83 -19.22 -15.83 5.34
CA ASP A 83 -19.53 -17.16 5.86
C ASP A 83 -21.06 -17.40 5.85
N PRO A 84 -21.56 -18.47 5.20
CA PRO A 84 -22.98 -18.79 5.18
C PRO A 84 -23.58 -18.91 6.58
N GLY A 85 -24.48 -17.99 6.93
CA GLY A 85 -25.26 -18.03 8.18
C GLY A 85 -24.56 -17.43 9.40
N ALA A 86 -23.37 -16.85 9.25
CA ALA A 86 -22.73 -16.11 10.34
C ALA A 86 -23.11 -14.63 10.29
N GLN A 87 -23.45 -14.06 11.45
CA GLN A 87 -23.60 -12.61 11.59
C GLN A 87 -22.31 -12.04 12.15
N VAL A 88 -21.45 -11.53 11.26
CA VAL A 88 -20.15 -10.95 11.63
C VAL A 88 -20.22 -9.43 11.63
N PRO A 89 -19.54 -8.72 12.57
CA PRO A 89 -19.41 -7.27 12.50
C PRO A 89 -18.73 -6.86 11.18
N GLN A 90 -19.39 -6.04 10.37
CA GLN A 90 -18.76 -5.49 9.17
C GLN A 90 -17.68 -4.49 9.57
N ALA A 91 -16.41 -4.89 9.40
CA ALA A 91 -15.32 -3.95 9.29
C ALA A 91 -15.13 -3.65 7.80
N ALA A 92 -15.33 -2.39 7.38
CA ALA A 92 -15.10 -2.00 5.99
C ALA A 92 -13.61 -2.16 5.65
N ALA A 93 -13.28 -3.15 4.82
CA ALA A 93 -11.98 -3.28 4.20
C ALA A 93 -11.96 -2.45 2.90
N MET A 94 -11.08 -1.47 2.81
CA MET A 94 -10.90 -0.66 1.61
C MET A 94 -9.51 -0.89 1.03
N VAL A 95 -9.44 -1.11 -0.26
CA VAL A 95 -8.22 -1.00 -1.06
C VAL A 95 -8.37 0.15 -2.04
N TYR A 96 -7.26 0.80 -2.39
CA TYR A 96 -7.26 1.85 -3.40
C TYR A 96 -6.58 1.34 -4.65
N LEU A 97 -7.29 1.49 -5.76
CA LEU A 97 -6.79 1.26 -7.09
C LEU A 97 -6.74 2.60 -7.82
N HIS A 98 -5.58 2.93 -8.34
CA HIS A 98 -5.36 4.10 -9.17
C HIS A 98 -5.36 3.65 -10.63
N MET A 99 -6.20 4.27 -11.45
CA MET A 99 -6.33 3.96 -12.87
C MET A 99 -6.52 5.23 -13.68
N PRO A 100 -5.64 5.50 -14.67
CA PRO A 100 -5.84 6.53 -15.67
C PRO A 100 -7.14 6.33 -16.46
N VAL A 101 -7.78 7.44 -16.87
CA VAL A 101 -9.08 7.39 -17.56
C VAL A 101 -8.99 6.76 -18.95
N ASP A 102 -7.88 6.92 -19.65
CA ASP A 102 -7.62 6.27 -20.93
C ASP A 102 -7.54 4.74 -20.77
N THR A 103 -6.90 4.24 -19.71
CA THR A 103 -6.90 2.81 -19.39
C THR A 103 -8.28 2.30 -18.97
N ALA A 104 -9.03 3.11 -18.20
CA ALA A 104 -10.42 2.81 -17.85
C ALA A 104 -11.33 2.68 -19.09
N LEU A 105 -11.09 3.51 -20.10
CA LEU A 105 -11.81 3.54 -21.38
C LEU A 105 -11.23 2.58 -22.44
N SER A 106 -10.24 1.75 -22.07
CA SER A 106 -9.57 0.80 -22.97
C SER A 106 -8.80 1.44 -24.14
N TYR A 107 -8.39 2.70 -24.01
CA TYR A 107 -7.45 3.37 -24.93
C TYR A 107 -5.98 3.05 -24.60
N SER A 108 -5.71 2.58 -23.38
CA SER A 108 -4.40 2.14 -22.88
C SER A 108 -4.56 0.90 -22.01
N GLU A 109 -3.46 0.19 -21.75
CA GLU A 109 -3.41 -0.98 -20.86
C GLU A 109 -2.44 -0.80 -19.67
N THR A 110 -1.89 0.41 -19.50
CA THR A 110 -0.85 0.70 -18.49
C THR A 110 -1.28 1.70 -17.44
N GLY A 111 -0.50 1.82 -16.36
CA GLY A 111 -0.71 2.82 -15.31
C GLY A 111 -1.73 2.45 -14.25
N VAL A 112 -2.26 1.23 -14.26
CA VAL A 112 -3.13 0.73 -13.18
C VAL A 112 -2.29 0.23 -12.03
N GLU A 113 -2.66 0.64 -10.83
CA GLU A 113 -1.74 0.70 -9.70
C GLU A 113 -2.49 0.46 -8.38
N LEU A 114 -2.19 -0.66 -7.70
CA LEU A 114 -2.83 -1.08 -6.45
C LEU A 114 -1.95 -0.71 -5.24
N ASP A 115 -2.49 0.05 -4.30
CA ASP A 115 -1.77 0.50 -3.10
C ASP A 115 -1.16 -0.66 -2.28
N GLY A 116 0.16 -0.64 -2.11
CA GLY A 116 0.96 -1.61 -1.37
C GLY A 116 1.51 -2.73 -2.24
N TYR A 117 0.85 -3.03 -3.36
CA TYR A 117 1.27 -4.08 -4.28
C TYR A 117 2.15 -3.48 -5.39
N GLY A 118 1.62 -2.49 -6.12
CA GLY A 118 2.21 -1.90 -7.32
C GLY A 118 1.35 -2.09 -8.57
N PRO A 119 1.96 -2.17 -9.77
CA PRO A 119 1.21 -2.17 -11.02
C PRO A 119 0.44 -3.47 -11.26
N ILE A 120 -0.79 -3.35 -11.77
CA ILE A 120 -1.62 -4.49 -12.19
C ILE A 120 -2.09 -4.33 -13.65
N PRO A 121 -2.53 -5.40 -14.34
CA PRO A 121 -3.04 -5.29 -15.70
C PRO A 121 -4.28 -4.39 -15.82
N GLY A 122 -4.39 -3.65 -16.93
CA GLY A 122 -5.54 -2.80 -17.24
C GLY A 122 -6.88 -3.55 -17.26
N THR A 123 -6.88 -4.78 -17.77
CA THR A 123 -8.04 -5.68 -17.76
C THR A 123 -8.59 -5.94 -16.36
N LEU A 124 -7.72 -6.28 -15.41
CA LEU A 124 -8.09 -6.51 -14.01
C LEU A 124 -8.55 -5.20 -13.34
N GLY A 125 -7.89 -4.08 -13.67
CA GLY A 125 -8.32 -2.77 -13.20
C GLY A 125 -9.75 -2.43 -13.62
N ARG A 126 -10.12 -2.73 -14.86
CA ARG A 126 -11.49 -2.54 -15.37
C ARG A 126 -12.49 -3.50 -14.75
N GLU A 127 -12.11 -4.76 -14.52
CA GLU A 127 -12.96 -5.72 -13.80
C GLU A 127 -13.30 -5.23 -12.39
N ILE A 128 -12.28 -4.75 -11.65
CA ILE A 128 -12.50 -4.16 -10.32
C ILE A 128 -13.37 -2.90 -10.42
N MET A 129 -13.12 -2.05 -11.41
CA MET A 129 -13.88 -0.81 -11.63
C MET A 129 -15.38 -1.08 -11.89
N THR A 130 -15.73 -2.15 -12.63
CA THR A 130 -17.12 -2.47 -12.98
C THR A 130 -17.83 -3.30 -11.91
N ASN A 131 -17.14 -3.74 -10.86
CA ASN A 131 -17.77 -4.41 -9.73
C ASN A 131 -18.78 -3.45 -9.03
N PRO A 132 -20.06 -3.84 -8.84
CA PRO A 132 -21.06 -2.99 -8.21
C PRO A 132 -20.75 -2.55 -6.77
N GLN A 133 -19.85 -3.26 -6.07
CA GLN A 133 -19.40 -2.91 -4.73
C GLN A 133 -18.23 -1.92 -4.73
N SER A 134 -17.66 -1.62 -5.90
CA SER A 134 -16.60 -0.63 -6.05
C SER A 134 -17.15 0.79 -6.02
N VAL A 135 -16.43 1.68 -5.34
CA VAL A 135 -16.74 3.11 -5.28
C VAL A 135 -15.77 3.86 -6.15
N LEU A 136 -16.27 4.50 -7.21
CA LEU A 136 -15.46 5.31 -8.11
C LEU A 136 -15.33 6.73 -7.58
N ARG A 137 -14.10 7.24 -7.57
CA ARG A 137 -13.83 8.63 -7.20
C ARG A 137 -12.98 9.30 -8.27
N LYS A 138 -13.48 10.41 -8.79
CA LYS A 138 -12.73 11.26 -9.72
C LYS A 138 -11.66 12.04 -8.96
N VAL A 139 -10.42 11.95 -9.42
CA VAL A 139 -9.28 12.73 -8.93
C VAL A 139 -8.73 13.55 -10.08
N ILE A 140 -8.67 14.86 -9.91
CA ILE A 140 -8.04 15.77 -10.88
C ILE A 140 -6.59 15.93 -10.49
N CYS A 141 -5.68 15.69 -11.43
CA CYS A 141 -4.25 15.81 -11.22
C CYS A 141 -3.68 16.96 -12.07
N ASP A 142 -2.62 17.60 -11.56
CA ASP A 142 -1.82 18.54 -12.32
C ASP A 142 -1.06 17.77 -13.43
N PRO A 143 -1.18 18.15 -14.71
CA PRO A 143 -0.53 17.45 -15.82
C PRO A 143 1.01 17.51 -15.77
N ALA A 144 1.61 18.51 -15.11
CA ALA A 144 3.05 18.68 -15.02
C ALA A 144 3.70 17.76 -13.97
N THR A 145 2.96 17.42 -12.91
CA THR A 145 3.45 16.63 -11.77
C THR A 145 2.80 15.26 -11.65
N GLY A 146 1.60 15.09 -12.20
CA GLY A 146 0.78 13.89 -12.05
C GLY A 146 0.14 13.75 -10.68
N ASP A 147 0.19 14.79 -9.83
CA ASP A 147 -0.30 14.77 -8.44
C ASP A 147 -1.67 15.47 -8.29
N PRO A 148 -2.47 15.15 -7.25
CA PRO A 148 -3.71 15.85 -6.95
C PRO A 148 -3.51 17.34 -6.67
N VAL A 149 -4.47 18.15 -7.11
CA VAL A 149 -4.49 19.61 -6.89
C VAL A 149 -4.77 19.97 -5.42
N ASP A 150 -4.08 20.99 -4.89
CA ASP A 150 -3.97 21.35 -3.47
C ASP A 150 -5.20 22.03 -2.82
N LEU A 151 -5.33 21.84 -1.50
CA LEU A 151 -6.38 22.38 -0.62
C LEU A 151 -5.80 22.91 0.71
N GLY A 152 -4.66 23.62 0.69
CA GLY A 152 -3.93 24.09 1.88
C GLY A 152 -4.75 24.92 2.91
N ARG A 153 -4.42 24.79 4.21
CA ARG A 153 -5.08 25.49 5.35
C ARG A 153 -4.15 25.72 6.56
N SER A 154 -4.55 26.58 7.50
CA SER A 154 -3.79 26.99 8.69
C SER A 154 -4.14 26.27 10.02
N ARG A 155 -4.55 25.00 9.99
CA ARG A 155 -4.96 24.24 11.21
C ARG A 155 -4.01 23.08 11.51
N TYR A 156 -3.71 22.80 12.79
CA TYR A 156 -2.84 21.67 13.19
C TYR A 156 -3.34 20.30 12.71
N ARG A 157 -4.62 19.96 12.94
CA ARG A 157 -5.18 18.67 12.53
C ARG A 157 -5.59 18.68 11.05
N PRO A 158 -5.09 17.76 10.22
CA PRO A 158 -5.54 17.60 8.85
C PRO A 158 -7.04 17.28 8.77
N THR A 159 -7.75 17.99 7.88
CA THR A 159 -9.16 17.69 7.59
C THR A 159 -9.31 16.32 6.96
N THR A 160 -10.52 15.75 6.97
CA THR A 160 -10.78 14.46 6.31
C THR A 160 -10.41 14.52 4.83
N THR A 161 -10.77 15.59 4.13
CA THR A 161 -10.41 15.82 2.73
C THR A 161 -8.89 15.84 2.51
N LEU A 162 -8.14 16.52 3.39
CA LEU A 162 -6.68 16.58 3.26
C LEU A 162 -6.03 15.21 3.53
N ARG A 163 -6.51 14.47 4.53
CA ARG A 163 -6.04 13.09 4.79
C ARG A 163 -6.31 12.16 3.62
N GLU A 164 -7.49 12.28 3.01
CA GLU A 164 -7.83 11.51 1.81
C GLU A 164 -6.93 11.89 0.63
N ALA A 165 -6.69 13.18 0.41
CA ALA A 165 -5.80 13.63 -0.65
C ALA A 165 -4.36 13.13 -0.45
N ILE A 166 -3.85 13.09 0.79
CA ILE A 166 -2.54 12.49 1.09
C ILE A 166 -2.52 10.99 0.83
N ARG A 167 -3.57 10.26 1.19
CA ARG A 167 -3.66 8.81 0.91
C ARG A 167 -3.62 8.53 -0.58
N VAL A 168 -4.40 9.29 -1.35
CA VAL A 168 -4.49 9.18 -2.81
C VAL A 168 -3.18 9.59 -3.48
N ARG A 169 -2.51 10.65 -3.01
CA ARG A 169 -1.24 11.12 -3.58
C ARG A 169 -0.09 10.16 -3.28
N ASP A 170 0.06 9.77 -2.02
CA ASP A 170 1.26 9.06 -1.58
C ASP A 170 1.16 7.56 -1.84
N ARG A 171 -0.06 6.99 -1.86
CA ARG A 171 -0.41 5.57 -2.11
C ARG A 171 0.14 4.59 -1.07
N GLU A 172 1.40 4.75 -0.72
CA GLU A 172 2.16 3.98 0.24
C GLU A 172 2.91 4.92 1.21
N CYS A 173 3.61 4.34 2.17
CA CYS A 173 4.51 5.06 3.03
C CYS A 173 5.62 5.71 2.20
N THR A 174 5.87 7.01 2.40
CA THR A 174 6.86 7.76 1.61
C THR A 174 8.32 7.47 1.98
N ILE A 175 8.58 6.66 3.00
CA ILE A 175 9.94 6.18 3.30
C ILE A 175 10.33 5.21 2.18
N PRO A 176 11.55 5.29 1.64
CA PRO A 176 11.93 4.40 0.56
C PRO A 176 11.80 2.94 1.01
N TRP A 177 11.71 1.98 0.08
CA TRP A 177 11.47 0.54 0.34
C TRP A 177 10.19 0.15 1.11
N CYS A 178 9.40 1.07 1.66
CA CYS A 178 8.22 0.72 2.45
C CYS A 178 6.95 0.68 1.61
N ARG A 179 6.40 -0.52 1.41
CA ARG A 179 5.13 -0.71 0.68
C ARG A 179 3.88 -0.68 1.56
N ARG A 180 3.92 -0.06 2.74
CA ARG A 180 2.73 0.00 3.62
C ARG A 180 1.71 0.93 2.96
N PRO A 181 0.47 0.49 2.67
CA PRO A 181 -0.53 1.37 2.07
C PRO A 181 -0.82 2.61 2.92
N ALA A 182 -0.97 3.77 2.28
CA ALA A 182 -1.11 5.07 2.94
C ALA A 182 -2.37 5.15 3.83
N ARG A 183 -3.41 4.36 3.54
CA ARG A 183 -4.60 4.22 4.42
C ARG A 183 -4.28 3.66 5.81
N HIS A 184 -3.17 2.95 5.95
CA HIS A 184 -2.66 2.42 7.21
C HIS A 184 -1.49 3.24 7.78
N CYS A 185 -1.26 4.42 7.21
CA CYS A 185 -0.22 5.34 7.63
C CYS A 185 -0.81 6.52 8.41
N ASP A 186 0.03 7.08 9.27
CA ASP A 186 -0.21 8.39 9.87
C ASP A 186 0.04 9.46 8.79
N THR A 187 -0.70 10.57 8.87
CA THR A 187 -0.43 11.77 8.07
C THR A 187 0.56 12.63 8.85
N ASP A 188 1.85 12.49 8.52
CA ASP A 188 2.96 13.09 9.25
C ASP A 188 3.39 14.39 8.59
N HIS A 189 3.67 15.41 9.40
CA HIS A 189 4.26 16.66 8.92
C HIS A 189 5.72 16.39 8.52
N VAL A 190 6.20 16.98 7.43
CA VAL A 190 7.62 16.92 7.05
C VAL A 190 8.40 17.89 7.92
N GLN A 191 8.03 19.18 7.85
CA GLN A 191 8.44 20.22 8.79
C GLN A 191 7.47 20.18 9.98
N GLU A 192 7.99 19.93 11.18
CA GLU A 192 7.17 19.77 12.38
C GLU A 192 6.32 21.01 12.65
N TRP A 193 5.05 20.82 13.02
CA TRP A 193 4.16 21.94 13.34
C TRP A 193 4.65 22.74 14.55
N VAL A 194 4.99 22.05 15.65
CA VAL A 194 5.35 22.71 16.92
C VAL A 194 6.78 23.25 16.87
N ARG A 195 7.71 22.46 16.34
CA ARG A 195 9.15 22.80 16.35
C ARG A 195 9.54 23.73 15.21
N ASP A 196 9.00 23.50 14.01
CA ASP A 196 9.46 24.15 12.78
C ASP A 196 8.38 25.11 12.21
N HIS A 197 7.23 25.26 12.88
CA HIS A 197 6.09 26.04 12.41
C HIS A 197 5.59 25.64 11.01
N GLY A 198 5.76 24.36 10.65
CA GLY A 198 5.38 23.85 9.34
C GLY A 198 3.86 23.86 9.13
N PRO A 199 3.35 24.31 7.96
CA PRO A 199 1.92 24.38 7.72
C PRO A 199 1.29 22.99 7.54
N THR A 200 -0.03 22.89 7.71
CA THR A 200 -0.78 21.67 7.40
C THR A 200 -1.34 21.78 5.98
N SER A 201 -0.53 21.38 5.00
CA SER A 201 -0.85 21.46 3.57
C SER A 201 -0.48 20.17 2.85
N LEU A 202 -0.90 19.99 1.58
CA LEU A 202 -0.40 18.85 0.81
C LEU A 202 1.12 18.87 0.75
N ALA A 203 1.73 20.01 0.47
CA ALA A 203 3.19 20.13 0.32
C ALA A 203 3.98 19.76 1.59
N ASN A 204 3.41 19.87 2.79
CA ASN A 204 4.14 19.59 4.04
C ASN A 204 3.67 18.32 4.76
N LEU A 205 2.67 17.61 4.26
CA LEU A 205 2.22 16.33 4.84
C LEU A 205 2.70 15.17 3.98
N ALA A 206 2.98 14.04 4.62
CA ALA A 206 3.34 12.79 3.96
C ALA A 206 2.74 11.57 4.69
N ALA A 207 2.36 10.54 3.95
CA ALA A 207 1.96 9.27 4.53
C ALA A 207 3.17 8.53 5.10
N ARG A 208 3.17 8.27 6.41
CA ARG A 208 4.20 7.45 7.08
C ARG A 208 3.59 6.40 7.98
N CYS A 209 4.00 5.14 7.82
CA CYS A 209 3.52 4.07 8.69
C CYS A 209 3.98 4.32 10.14
N ARG A 210 3.30 3.73 11.12
CA ARG A 210 3.59 3.99 12.54
C ARG A 210 5.08 3.79 12.91
N ARG A 211 5.72 2.78 12.33
CA ARG A 211 7.17 2.51 12.50
C ARG A 211 8.01 3.69 11.98
N HIS A 212 7.73 4.14 10.77
CA HIS A 212 8.50 5.18 10.09
C HIS A 212 8.16 6.60 10.55
N HIS A 213 6.94 6.84 11.03
CA HIS A 213 6.60 8.08 11.73
C HIS A 213 7.44 8.20 13.00
N ARG A 214 7.55 7.14 13.81
CA ARG A 214 8.43 7.14 15.00
C ARG A 214 9.91 7.33 14.65
N MET A 215 10.37 6.72 13.55
CA MET A 215 11.75 6.81 13.07
C MET A 215 12.22 8.27 12.89
N LYS A 216 11.32 9.18 12.47
CA LYS A 216 11.63 10.62 12.29
C LYS A 216 12.23 11.26 13.55
N ASN A 217 11.79 10.80 14.72
CA ASN A 217 12.18 11.35 16.01
C ASN A 217 13.22 10.48 16.73
N THR A 218 13.74 9.44 16.06
CA THR A 218 14.76 8.55 16.63
C THR A 218 16.15 9.13 16.38
N PRO A 219 17.01 9.26 17.40
CA PRO A 219 18.38 9.75 17.24
C PRO A 219 19.17 8.99 16.17
N GLY A 220 19.99 9.71 15.40
CA GLY A 220 20.82 9.17 14.32
C GLY A 220 20.10 8.94 12.99
N TRP A 221 18.77 8.99 12.95
CA TRP A 221 18.01 8.96 11.70
C TRP A 221 17.76 10.38 11.21
N THR A 222 17.96 10.64 9.92
CA THR A 222 17.54 11.89 9.28
C THR A 222 16.65 11.60 8.08
N THR A 223 15.69 12.48 7.82
CA THR A 223 14.77 12.34 6.68
C THR A 223 14.58 13.69 6.03
N ARG A 224 14.80 13.77 4.72
CA ARG A 224 14.51 14.93 3.87
C ARG A 224 13.42 14.53 2.88
N HIS A 225 12.37 15.34 2.78
CA HIS A 225 11.31 15.12 1.79
C HIS A 225 11.23 16.33 0.86
N ASP A 226 11.20 16.04 -0.43
CA ASP A 226 10.98 16.99 -1.52
C ASP A 226 9.56 16.76 -2.05
N PRO A 227 8.60 17.63 -1.69
CA PRO A 227 7.21 17.44 -2.09
C PRO A 227 6.98 17.68 -3.59
N THR A 228 7.77 18.55 -4.21
CA THR A 228 7.69 18.93 -5.63
C THR A 228 8.03 17.75 -6.53
N HIS A 229 9.07 16.99 -6.17
CA HIS A 229 9.49 15.80 -6.91
C HIS A 229 9.04 14.50 -6.25
N GLY A 230 8.26 14.59 -5.17
CA GLY A 230 7.81 13.47 -4.36
C GLY A 230 8.91 12.52 -3.91
N THR A 231 10.09 13.06 -3.65
CA THR A 231 11.29 12.28 -3.33
C THR A 231 11.57 12.35 -1.84
N THR A 232 11.80 11.20 -1.21
CA THR A 232 12.22 11.12 0.19
C THR A 232 13.62 10.51 0.26
N THR A 233 14.51 11.17 0.98
CA THR A 233 15.84 10.70 1.30
C THR A 233 15.94 10.42 2.80
N VAL A 234 16.42 9.24 3.16
CA VAL A 234 16.62 8.81 4.54
C VAL A 234 18.08 8.46 4.75
N THR A 235 18.70 9.03 5.78
CA THR A 235 20.04 8.63 6.22
C THR A 235 19.92 7.86 7.53
N THR A 236 20.53 6.68 7.56
CA THR A 236 20.57 5.78 8.71
C THR A 236 21.60 6.26 9.76
N PRO A 237 21.53 5.79 11.01
CA PRO A 237 22.54 6.09 12.04
C PRO A 237 23.97 5.67 11.66
N LEU A 238 24.11 4.75 10.71
CA LEU A 238 25.40 4.31 10.18
C LEU A 238 25.87 5.14 8.97
N GLY A 239 25.21 6.25 8.67
CA GLY A 239 25.55 7.16 7.57
C GLY A 239 25.13 6.69 6.18
N ARG A 240 24.49 5.52 6.04
CA ARG A 240 23.96 5.06 4.74
C ARG A 240 22.76 5.89 4.34
N THR A 241 22.73 6.34 3.09
CA THR A 241 21.64 7.15 2.53
C THR A 241 20.87 6.36 1.49
N HIS A 242 19.55 6.46 1.55
CA HIS A 242 18.64 5.81 0.63
C HIS A 242 17.60 6.84 0.15
N THR A 243 17.37 6.88 -1.16
CA THR A 243 16.43 7.80 -1.78
C THR A 243 15.37 7.02 -2.55
N GLY A 244 14.11 7.39 -2.39
CA GLY A 244 12.99 6.84 -3.13
C GLY A 244 12.07 7.96 -3.60
N ARG A 245 11.43 7.75 -4.74
CA ARG A 245 10.42 8.64 -5.31
C ARG A 245 9.07 7.94 -5.20
N ARG A 246 8.04 8.63 -4.69
CA ARG A 246 6.66 8.13 -4.75
C ARG A 246 6.22 8.02 -6.21
N THR A 247 5.43 7.02 -6.54
CA THR A 247 4.80 6.93 -7.87
C THR A 247 3.73 8.00 -7.98
N SER A 248 3.81 8.86 -9.00
CA SER A 248 2.75 9.84 -9.30
C SER A 248 1.47 9.10 -9.72
N ILE A 249 0.30 9.73 -9.53
CA ILE A 249 -0.98 9.10 -9.87
C ILE A 249 -1.11 8.92 -11.38
N LEU A 250 -0.72 9.97 -12.12
CA LEU A 250 -0.62 9.93 -13.58
C LEU A 250 0.84 10.09 -13.98
N THR A 251 1.19 9.49 -15.11
CA THR A 251 2.46 9.80 -15.77
C THR A 251 2.45 11.28 -16.16
N PRO A 252 3.41 12.09 -15.67
CA PRO A 252 3.47 13.50 -16.03
C PRO A 252 3.62 13.66 -17.54
N LYS A 253 2.89 14.61 -18.12
CA LYS A 253 3.10 14.98 -19.52
C LYS A 253 4.36 15.84 -19.57
N ILE A 254 5.50 15.21 -19.90
CA ILE A 254 6.73 15.96 -20.17
C ILE A 254 6.44 16.86 -21.37
N PRO A 255 6.56 18.21 -21.25
CA PRO A 255 6.45 19.06 -22.42
C PRO A 255 7.55 18.66 -23.42
N PRO A 256 7.26 18.61 -24.73
CA PRO A 256 8.26 18.23 -25.71
C PRO A 256 9.50 19.11 -25.51
N LYS A 257 10.67 18.48 -25.43
CA LYS A 257 11.94 19.21 -25.38
C LYS A 257 11.92 20.17 -26.58
N PRO A 258 12.10 21.49 -26.39
CA PRO A 258 12.20 22.40 -27.53
C PRO A 258 13.28 21.85 -28.47
N PRO A 259 13.05 21.86 -29.80
CA PRO A 259 14.02 21.32 -30.73
C PRO A 259 15.37 21.94 -30.42
N GLN A 260 16.37 21.09 -30.16
CA GLN A 260 17.74 21.57 -30.08
C GLN A 260 18.04 22.17 -31.44
N SER A 261 18.36 23.47 -31.45
CA SER A 261 18.83 24.12 -32.66
C SER A 261 19.99 23.29 -33.23
N THR A 262 19.82 22.77 -34.44
CA THR A 262 20.90 22.19 -35.23
C THR A 262 21.70 23.27 -35.94
N ASP A 263 21.36 24.55 -35.75
CA ASP A 263 22.09 25.68 -36.28
C ASP A 263 23.36 25.92 -35.43
N PRO A 264 24.57 25.70 -35.98
CA PRO A 264 25.82 25.95 -35.27
C PRO A 264 26.04 27.42 -34.90
N ASN A 265 25.22 28.35 -35.41
CA ASN A 265 25.28 29.78 -35.09
C ASN A 265 24.16 30.26 -34.14
N ALA A 266 23.36 29.37 -33.56
CA ALA A 266 22.35 29.80 -32.59
C ALA A 266 23.00 30.36 -31.31
N PRO A 267 22.61 31.56 -30.84
CA PRO A 267 23.13 32.11 -29.59
C PRO A 267 22.70 31.23 -28.40
N PRO A 268 23.50 31.17 -27.32
CA PRO A 268 23.19 30.34 -26.16
C PRO A 268 21.86 30.78 -25.51
N PRO A 269 21.08 29.83 -24.96
CA PRO A 269 19.84 30.16 -24.28
C PRO A 269 20.12 30.99 -23.02
N PHE A 270 19.28 32.01 -22.79
CA PHE A 270 19.31 32.90 -21.62
C PHE A 270 18.93 32.17 -20.32
#